data_AF-A0A7Z7J0P8-F1
#
_entry.id   AF-A0A7Z7J0P8-F1
#
_cell.length_a   1.000
_cell.length_b   1.000
_cell.length_c   1.000
_cell.angle_alpha   90.00
_cell.angle_beta   90.00
_cell.angle_gamma   90.00
#
_symmetry.space_group_name_H-M   'P 1'
#
loop_
_entity.id
_entity.type
_entity.pdbx_description
1 polymer ?
#
loop_
_entity_poly.entity_id
_entity_poly.type
_entity_poly.pdbx_seq_one_letter_code
_entity_poly.pdbx_strand_id
1 'polypeptide(L)'
;MKTIAMMLLTTALSMAGTARATETTPPVSAMAELAREAAAFFKDSQPGGVVLVTRGDQVLLRQAYGLADIENGIAMQPDAALRLASVSKQFTAMAVLQLVQAGKLQLDTCLESVDPALSGPLAKVTVQQLLTHTSGIKNVSSIAASRGGRTPMREA
;
A
#
# COMPACT_ATOMS: atom_id res chain seq x y z
N MET A 1 -0.50 60.71 30.14
CA MET A 1 -0.08 62.06 29.67
C MET A 1 0.95 61.87 28.56
N LYS A 2 0.76 62.52 27.39
CA LYS A 2 1.60 62.56 26.16
C LYS A 2 1.59 61.25 25.37
N THR A 3 0.89 61.02 24.26
CA THR A 3 0.58 61.77 23.01
C THR A 3 1.81 62.11 22.13
N ILE A 4 1.80 61.49 20.93
CA ILE A 4 2.27 61.95 19.59
C ILE A 4 3.66 61.50 19.09
N ALA A 5 3.65 60.64 18.06
CA ALA A 5 4.23 60.83 16.70
C ALA A 5 4.31 59.44 16.00
N MET A 6 3.35 59.03 15.17
CA MET A 6 3.10 59.41 13.77
C MET A 6 4.17 58.92 12.76
N MET A 7 3.70 58.07 11.84
CA MET A 7 4.22 57.77 10.49
C MET A 7 5.53 56.96 10.32
N LEU A 8 5.39 55.70 9.88
CA LEU A 8 5.55 55.37 8.45
C LEU A 8 5.03 53.95 8.16
N LEU A 9 4.13 53.90 7.19
CA LEU A 9 3.57 52.76 6.51
C LEU A 9 4.63 52.16 5.57
N THR A 10 5.09 50.94 5.81
CA THR A 10 5.63 50.07 4.75
C THR A 10 5.18 48.63 4.99
N THR A 11 4.02 48.28 4.44
CA THR A 11 3.66 46.91 4.14
C THR A 11 4.60 46.37 3.07
N ALA A 12 5.64 45.64 3.46
CA ALA A 12 6.35 44.77 2.55
C ALA A 12 5.58 43.44 2.47
N LEU A 13 4.58 43.41 1.58
CA LEU A 13 3.95 42.18 1.13
C LEU A 13 5.02 41.38 0.38
N SER A 14 5.72 40.51 1.11
CA SER A 14 6.67 39.59 0.52
C SER A 14 5.89 38.65 -0.37
N MET A 15 6.01 38.85 -1.68
CA MET A 15 5.55 37.94 -2.72
C MET A 15 6.13 36.57 -2.43
N ALA A 16 5.35 35.72 -1.78
CA ALA A 16 5.57 34.29 -1.78
C ALA A 16 5.47 33.88 -3.25
N GLY A 17 6.62 33.69 -3.89
CA GLY A 17 6.71 33.06 -5.18
C GLY A 17 6.06 31.69 -5.04
N THR A 18 4.83 31.58 -5.52
CA THR A 18 4.21 30.29 -5.79
C THR A 18 5.06 29.67 -6.88
N ALA A 19 6.05 28.88 -6.50
CA ALA A 19 6.64 27.88 -7.37
C ALA A 19 5.51 26.92 -7.71
N ARG A 20 4.73 27.27 -8.74
CA ARG A 20 3.78 26.36 -9.35
C ARG A 20 4.68 25.28 -9.92
N ALA A 21 4.72 24.12 -9.26
CA ALA A 21 5.27 22.92 -9.86
C ALA A 21 4.57 22.81 -11.21
N THR A 22 5.30 23.02 -12.29
CA THR A 22 4.79 22.78 -13.62
C THR A 22 4.51 21.29 -13.67
N GLU A 23 3.25 20.90 -13.50
CA GLU A 23 2.76 19.58 -13.85
C GLU A 23 2.90 19.44 -15.37
N THR A 24 4.12 19.17 -15.81
CA THR A 24 4.38 18.76 -17.18
C THR A 24 3.80 17.37 -17.29
N THR A 25 2.58 17.28 -17.80
CA THR A 25 1.99 16.05 -18.33
C THR A 25 3.05 15.37 -19.18
N PRO A 26 3.43 14.11 -18.89
CA PRO A 26 4.45 13.45 -19.67
C PRO A 26 4.00 13.35 -21.14
N PRO A 27 4.95 13.42 -22.09
CA PRO A 27 4.64 13.29 -23.51
C PRO A 27 3.87 12.01 -23.82
N VAL A 28 2.96 12.06 -24.78
CA VAL A 28 2.17 10.89 -25.24
C VAL A 28 3.07 9.71 -25.62
N SER A 29 4.27 9.98 -26.16
CA SER A 29 5.26 8.95 -26.47
C SER A 29 5.68 8.16 -25.23
N ALA A 30 5.89 8.81 -24.08
CA ALA A 30 6.27 8.13 -22.84
C ALA A 30 5.15 7.22 -22.30
N MET A 31 3.89 7.64 -22.44
CA MET A 31 2.74 6.80 -22.06
C MET A 31 2.60 5.57 -22.96
N ALA A 32 2.84 5.73 -24.27
CA ALA A 32 2.84 4.62 -25.22
C ALA A 32 3.98 3.63 -24.95
N GLU A 33 5.15 4.11 -24.52
CA GLU A 33 6.26 3.25 -24.10
C GLU A 33 5.92 2.44 -22.85
N LEU A 34 5.33 3.07 -21.83
CA LEU A 34 4.85 2.38 -20.61
C LEU A 34 3.83 1.29 -20.94
N ALA A 35 2.87 1.58 -21.81
CA ALA A 35 1.87 0.61 -22.27
C ALA A 35 2.53 -0.58 -22.98
N ARG A 36 3.49 -0.31 -23.87
CA ARG A 36 4.22 -1.35 -24.62
C ARG A 36 5.06 -2.24 -23.69
N GLU A 37 5.74 -1.64 -22.72
CA GLU A 37 6.55 -2.38 -21.75
C GLU A 37 5.68 -3.24 -20.83
N ALA A 38 4.57 -2.69 -20.33
CA ALA A 38 3.60 -3.44 -19.55
C ALA A 38 3.01 -4.61 -20.35
N ALA A 39 2.58 -4.37 -21.60
CA ALA A 39 2.01 -5.40 -22.47
C ALA A 39 2.96 -6.58 -22.71
N ALA A 40 4.28 -6.35 -22.72
CA ALA A 40 5.27 -7.41 -22.95
C ALA A 40 5.28 -8.50 -21.85
N PHE A 41 4.71 -8.24 -20.67
CA PHE A 41 4.59 -9.21 -19.58
C PHE A 41 3.35 -10.11 -19.69
N PHE A 42 2.42 -9.81 -20.58
CA PHE A 42 1.13 -10.49 -20.67
C PHE A 42 0.92 -11.15 -22.03
N LYS A 43 0.07 -12.19 -22.05
CA LYS A 43 -0.38 -12.87 -23.26
C LYS A 43 -1.89 -12.95 -23.23
N ASP A 44 -2.54 -12.73 -24.37
CA ASP A 44 -4.00 -12.58 -24.46
C ASP A 44 -4.78 -13.82 -23.99
N SER A 45 -4.20 -15.02 -24.09
CA SER A 45 -4.81 -16.29 -23.68
C SER A 45 -4.34 -16.80 -22.31
N GLN A 46 -3.67 -15.97 -21.52
CA GLN A 46 -3.12 -16.33 -20.20
C GLN A 46 -3.74 -15.49 -19.08
N PRO A 47 -3.55 -15.88 -17.80
CA PRO A 47 -3.96 -15.06 -16.67
C PRO A 47 -3.45 -13.63 -16.82
N GLY A 48 -4.38 -12.72 -16.62
CA GLY A 48 -4.19 -11.30 -16.80
C GLY A 48 -3.82 -10.55 -15.54
N GLY A 49 -3.64 -9.24 -15.71
CA GLY A 49 -3.42 -8.31 -14.63
C GLY A 49 -3.74 -6.88 -15.05
N VAL A 50 -3.72 -5.98 -14.07
CA VAL A 50 -3.94 -4.55 -14.28
C VAL A 50 -2.67 -3.81 -13.90
N VAL A 51 -2.22 -2.91 -14.77
CA VAL A 51 -1.08 -2.02 -14.52
C VAL A 51 -1.60 -0.59 -14.40
N LEU A 52 -1.32 0.01 -13.24
CA LEU A 52 -1.61 1.41 -12.94
C LEU A 52 -0.27 2.13 -12.67
N VAL A 53 -0.03 3.22 -13.40
CA VAL A 53 1.10 4.13 -13.17
C VAL A 53 0.56 5.53 -12.96
N THR A 54 0.91 6.15 -11.84
CA THR A 54 0.50 7.52 -11.51
C THR A 54 1.71 8.38 -11.17
N ARG A 55 1.55 9.70 -11.34
CA ARG A 55 2.48 10.72 -10.87
C ARG A 55 1.66 11.81 -10.21
N GLY A 56 1.71 11.88 -8.88
CA GLY A 56 0.74 12.68 -8.12
C GLY A 56 -0.67 12.21 -8.44
N ASP A 57 -1.56 13.14 -8.75
CA ASP A 57 -2.95 12.86 -9.10
C ASP A 57 -3.13 12.48 -10.59
N GLN A 58 -2.06 12.54 -11.39
CA GLN A 58 -2.13 12.21 -12.80
C GLN A 58 -1.98 10.71 -13.05
N VAL A 59 -2.96 10.10 -13.73
CA VAL A 59 -2.87 8.72 -14.25
C VAL A 59 -2.12 8.72 -15.57
N LEU A 60 -0.98 8.02 -15.60
CA LEU A 60 -0.12 7.89 -16.78
C LEU A 60 -0.39 6.61 -17.56
N LEU A 61 -0.85 5.56 -16.87
CA LEU A 61 -1.25 4.29 -17.45
C LEU A 61 -2.30 3.66 -16.55
N ARG A 62 -3.40 3.18 -17.13
CA ARG A 62 -4.37 2.32 -16.44
C ARG A 62 -4.93 1.34 -17.46
N GLN A 63 -4.32 0.17 -17.54
CA GLN A 63 -4.68 -0.84 -18.54
C GLN A 63 -4.73 -2.23 -17.92
N ALA A 64 -5.61 -3.05 -18.48
CA ALA A 64 -5.72 -4.45 -18.18
C ALA A 64 -5.18 -5.27 -19.36
N TYR A 65 -4.64 -6.44 -19.05
CA TYR A 65 -4.05 -7.35 -20.02
C TYR A 65 -4.45 -8.79 -19.68
N GLY A 66 -4.53 -9.67 -20.67
CA GLY A 66 -4.87 -11.10 -20.49
C GLY A 66 -6.30 -11.33 -19.98
N LEU A 67 -6.51 -12.49 -19.36
CA LEU A 67 -7.83 -12.97 -18.92
C LEU A 67 -7.99 -12.91 -17.39
N ALA A 68 -9.15 -12.45 -16.93
CA ALA A 68 -9.57 -12.60 -15.54
C ALA A 68 -10.03 -14.04 -15.24
N ASP A 69 -10.58 -14.72 -16.24
CA ASP A 69 -11.02 -16.11 -16.16
C ASP A 69 -10.61 -16.83 -17.44
N ILE A 70 -9.74 -17.83 -17.31
CA ILE A 70 -9.24 -18.60 -18.45
C ILE A 70 -10.32 -19.56 -18.97
N GLU A 71 -11.07 -20.19 -18.07
CA GLU A 71 -12.02 -21.25 -18.41
C GLU A 71 -13.19 -20.68 -19.23
N ASN A 72 -13.63 -19.49 -18.85
CA ASN A 72 -14.73 -18.78 -19.51
C ASN A 72 -14.25 -17.76 -20.55
N GLY A 73 -12.94 -17.61 -20.76
CA GLY A 73 -12.37 -16.65 -21.70
C GLY A 73 -12.70 -15.19 -21.37
N ILE A 74 -12.87 -14.84 -20.09
CA ILE A 74 -13.26 -13.50 -19.67
C ILE A 74 -12.03 -12.61 -19.63
N ALA A 75 -12.05 -11.54 -20.43
CA ALA A 75 -10.99 -10.55 -20.45
C ALA A 75 -10.82 -9.83 -19.09
N MET A 76 -9.57 -9.52 -18.74
CA MET A 76 -9.28 -8.69 -17.57
C MET A 76 -9.77 -7.26 -17.77
N GLN A 77 -10.37 -6.68 -16.74
CA GLN A 77 -10.85 -5.29 -16.76
C GLN A 77 -10.00 -4.38 -15.86
N PRO A 78 -9.80 -3.10 -16.21
CA PRO A 78 -8.97 -2.18 -15.40
C PRO A 78 -9.48 -1.91 -13.97
N ASP A 79 -10.73 -2.25 -13.67
CA ASP A 79 -11.40 -2.15 -12.36
C ASP A 79 -11.74 -3.51 -11.75
N ALA A 80 -11.17 -4.60 -12.27
CA ALA A 80 -11.39 -5.94 -11.74
C ALA A 80 -11.03 -6.03 -10.25
N ALA A 81 -11.89 -6.70 -9.48
CA ALA A 81 -11.61 -7.03 -8.09
C ALA A 81 -10.58 -8.17 -8.02
N LEU A 82 -9.42 -7.91 -7.43
CA LEU A 82 -8.31 -8.87 -7.33
C LEU A 82 -8.08 -9.28 -5.88
N ARG A 83 -7.68 -10.55 -5.67
CA ARG A 83 -7.27 -11.03 -4.34
C ARG A 83 -5.87 -10.50 -4.01
N LEU A 84 -5.79 -9.56 -3.07
CA LEU A 84 -4.56 -8.85 -2.70
C LEU A 84 -3.50 -9.69 -1.96
N ALA A 85 -3.90 -10.81 -1.35
CA ALA A 85 -3.01 -11.67 -0.56
C ALA A 85 -2.13 -10.87 0.42
N SER A 86 -0.80 -10.97 0.34
CA SER A 86 0.11 -10.30 1.27
C SER A 86 0.13 -8.77 1.16
N VAL A 87 -0.38 -8.18 0.08
CA VAL A 87 -0.55 -6.72 -0.02
C VAL A 87 -1.47 -6.19 1.08
N SER A 88 -2.41 -7.02 1.57
CA SER A 88 -3.29 -6.67 2.70
C SER A 88 -2.54 -6.29 3.99
N LYS A 89 -1.28 -6.74 4.18
CA LYS A 89 -0.49 -6.44 5.40
C LYS A 89 -0.22 -4.95 5.58
N GLN A 90 -0.07 -4.18 4.49
CA GLN A 90 0.13 -2.74 4.57
C GLN A 90 -1.09 -2.04 5.19
N PHE A 91 -2.29 -2.50 4.85
CA PHE A 91 -3.53 -1.98 5.43
C PHE A 91 -3.67 -2.35 6.91
N THR A 92 -3.32 -3.58 7.28
CA THR A 92 -3.28 -4.00 8.69
C THR A 92 -2.25 -3.18 9.47
N ALA A 93 -1.05 -2.98 8.93
CA ALA A 93 -0.01 -2.15 9.55
C ALA A 93 -0.49 -0.70 9.74
N MET A 94 -1.16 -0.12 8.73
CA MET A 94 -1.78 1.21 8.85
C MET A 94 -2.79 1.27 10.01
N ALA A 95 -3.70 0.29 10.10
CA ALA A 95 -4.69 0.25 11.19
C ALA A 95 -4.02 0.16 12.58
N VAL A 96 -2.96 -0.65 12.70
CA VAL A 96 -2.17 -0.73 13.94
C VAL A 96 -1.50 0.61 14.26
N LEU A 97 -0.88 1.26 13.27
CA LEU A 97 -0.22 2.55 13.46
C LEU A 97 -1.21 3.68 13.79
N GLN A 98 -2.44 3.62 13.30
CA GLN A 98 -3.50 4.55 13.72
C GLN A 98 -3.87 4.38 15.20
N LEU A 99 -3.90 3.13 15.71
CA LEU A 99 -4.08 2.88 17.15
C LEU A 99 -2.91 3.43 17.98
N VAL A 100 -1.69 3.29 17.47
CA VAL A 100 -0.49 3.85 18.10
C VAL A 100 -0.56 5.38 18.14
N GLN A 101 -0.91 6.01 17.03
CA GLN A 101 -1.09 7.45 16.94
C GLN A 101 -2.18 7.97 17.89
N ALA A 102 -3.26 7.19 18.08
CA ALA A 102 -4.34 7.51 19.01
C ALA A 102 -3.99 7.21 20.49
N GLY A 103 -2.77 6.75 20.80
CA GLY A 103 -2.35 6.39 22.16
C GLY A 103 -3.05 5.15 22.72
N LYS A 104 -3.70 4.34 21.87
CA LYS A 104 -4.44 3.12 22.27
C LYS A 104 -3.58 1.86 22.26
N LEU A 105 -2.40 1.94 21.67
CA LEU A 105 -1.42 0.87 21.56
C LEU A 105 -0.02 1.47 21.54
N GLN A 106 0.99 0.73 21.96
CA GLN A 106 2.39 1.13 21.79
C GLN A 106 3.14 0.07 21.00
N LEU A 107 4.16 0.47 20.25
CA LEU A 107 4.95 -0.45 19.42
C LEU A 107 5.71 -1.50 20.23
N ASP A 108 6.10 -1.15 21.45
CA ASP A 108 6.76 -2.02 22.42
C ASP A 108 5.78 -2.84 23.28
N THR A 109 4.46 -2.70 23.08
CA THR A 109 3.47 -3.52 23.77
C THR A 109 3.67 -5.00 23.43
N CYS A 110 3.80 -5.83 24.46
CA CYS A 110 3.90 -7.28 24.35
C CYS A 110 2.54 -7.92 24.01
N LEU A 111 2.53 -9.04 23.28
CA LEU A 111 1.28 -9.70 22.87
C LEU A 111 0.40 -10.15 24.03
N GLU A 112 0.99 -10.61 25.14
CA GLU A 112 0.22 -10.97 26.34
C GLU A 112 -0.54 -9.78 26.95
N SER A 113 -0.04 -8.56 26.75
CA SER A 113 -0.70 -7.33 27.20
C SER A 113 -1.82 -6.89 26.26
N VAL A 114 -1.77 -7.32 24.99
CA VAL A 114 -2.85 -7.09 24.01
C VAL A 114 -3.99 -8.08 24.23
N ASP A 115 -3.66 -9.36 24.40
CA ASP A 115 -4.62 -10.43 24.68
C ASP A 115 -3.97 -11.48 25.59
N PRO A 116 -4.45 -11.66 26.83
CA PRO A 116 -3.95 -12.68 27.75
C PRO A 116 -3.97 -14.11 27.17
N ALA A 117 -4.83 -14.41 26.19
CA ALA A 117 -4.85 -15.70 25.50
C ALA A 117 -3.57 -15.98 24.68
N LEU A 118 -2.77 -14.94 24.38
CA LEU A 118 -1.48 -15.05 23.68
C LEU A 118 -0.29 -15.29 24.62
N SER A 119 -0.56 -15.59 25.89
CA SER A 119 0.46 -16.01 26.86
C SER A 119 1.24 -17.26 26.41
N GLY A 120 2.43 -17.46 26.95
CA GLY A 120 3.30 -18.60 26.63
C GLY A 120 4.47 -18.23 25.70
N PRO A 121 4.83 -19.06 24.70
CA PRO A 121 6.02 -18.83 23.87
C PRO A 121 6.05 -17.49 23.12
N LEU A 122 4.89 -16.87 22.90
CA LEU A 122 4.75 -15.61 22.17
C LEU A 122 4.55 -14.38 23.09
N ALA A 123 4.50 -14.58 24.42
CA ALA A 123 4.12 -13.55 25.37
C ALA A 123 4.93 -12.25 25.20
N LYS A 124 6.25 -12.38 25.04
CA LYS A 124 7.21 -11.27 24.93
C LYS A 124 7.39 -10.72 23.52
N VAL A 125 6.68 -11.26 22.52
CA VAL A 125 6.71 -10.69 21.17
C VAL A 125 6.06 -9.32 21.23
N THR A 126 6.68 -8.31 20.63
CA THR A 126 6.13 -6.95 20.58
C THR A 126 5.32 -6.71 19.32
N VAL A 127 4.42 -5.71 19.37
CA VAL A 127 3.70 -5.22 18.17
C VAL A 127 4.68 -4.84 17.06
N GLN A 128 5.78 -4.15 17.40
CA GLN A 128 6.82 -3.78 16.44
C GLN A 128 7.41 -5.01 15.73
N GLN A 129 7.73 -6.05 16.48
CA GLN A 129 8.30 -7.28 15.91
C GLN A 129 7.33 -7.99 14.95
N LEU A 130 6.01 -7.88 15.17
CA LEU A 130 5.02 -8.35 14.19
C LEU A 130 5.04 -7.50 12.93
N LEU A 131 5.02 -6.17 13.05
CA LEU A 131 5.00 -5.24 11.91
C LEU A 131 6.27 -5.32 11.06
N THR A 132 7.41 -5.65 11.67
CA THR A 132 8.71 -5.74 10.99
C THR A 132 9.15 -7.16 10.66
N HIS A 133 8.30 -8.16 10.89
CA HIS A 133 8.63 -9.57 10.64
C HIS A 133 9.89 -10.08 11.40
N THR A 134 10.12 -9.60 12.62
CA THR A 134 11.27 -9.98 13.47
C THR A 134 10.88 -10.75 14.73
N SER A 135 9.63 -11.19 14.85
CA SER A 135 9.12 -11.94 15.99
C SER A 135 9.60 -13.39 16.08
N GLY A 136 10.14 -13.95 14.98
CA GLY A 136 10.48 -15.37 14.89
C GLY A 136 9.28 -16.31 14.67
N ILE A 137 8.05 -15.79 14.55
CA ILE A 137 6.86 -16.59 14.23
C ILE A 137 6.97 -17.12 12.79
N LYS A 138 6.91 -18.43 12.64
CA LYS A 138 7.01 -19.11 11.34
C LYS A 138 5.73 -18.94 10.52
N ASN A 139 5.89 -18.89 9.21
CA ASN A 139 4.76 -18.90 8.28
C ASN A 139 4.04 -20.25 8.33
N VAL A 140 2.72 -20.24 8.52
CA VAL A 140 1.89 -21.46 8.54
C VAL A 140 2.01 -22.31 7.28
N SER A 141 2.18 -21.68 6.10
CA SER A 141 2.38 -22.43 4.85
C SER A 141 3.72 -23.16 4.81
N SER A 142 4.75 -22.62 5.47
CA SER A 142 6.05 -23.28 5.61
C SER A 142 5.99 -24.47 6.57
N ILE A 143 5.14 -24.38 7.61
CA ILE A 143 4.93 -25.48 8.56
C ILE A 143 4.19 -26.64 7.88
N ALA A 144 3.11 -26.35 7.15
CA ALA A 144 2.36 -27.37 6.42
C ALA A 144 3.22 -28.09 5.37
N ALA A 145 4.03 -27.34 4.61
CA ALA A 145 4.96 -27.91 3.63
C ALA A 145 6.01 -28.82 4.30
N SER A 146 6.51 -28.46 5.49
CA SER A 146 7.49 -29.26 6.23
C SER A 146 6.91 -30.55 6.85
N ARG A 147 5.59 -30.67 6.95
CA ARG A 147 4.89 -31.83 7.54
C ARG A 147 4.38 -32.85 6.51
N GLY A 148 4.72 -32.71 5.23
CA GLY A 148 4.36 -33.68 4.17
C GLY A 148 2.87 -33.78 3.82
N GLY A 149 1.99 -33.09 4.56
CA GLY A 149 0.55 -33.13 4.35
C GLY A 149 0.05 -31.99 3.48
N ARG A 150 0.02 -32.17 2.16
CA ARG A 150 -0.94 -31.42 1.33
C ARG A 150 -2.31 -32.06 1.55
N THR A 151 -3.05 -31.61 2.55
CA THR A 151 -4.49 -31.87 2.55
C THR A 151 -5.07 -31.08 1.37
N PRO A 152 -5.71 -31.73 0.38
CA PRO A 152 -6.32 -30.99 -0.73
C PRO A 152 -7.35 -30.02 -0.16
N MET A 153 -7.28 -28.77 -0.62
CA MET A 153 -8.34 -27.79 -0.39
C MET A 153 -9.64 -28.41 -0.92
N ARG A 154 -10.57 -28.75 -0.03
CA ARG A 154 -11.93 -29.06 -0.47
C ARG A 154 -12.55 -27.76 -0.96
N GLU A 155 -12.86 -27.72 -2.24
CA GLU A 155 -13.71 -26.69 -2.84
C GLU A 155 -15.05 -26.68 -2.10
N ALA A 156 -15.50 -25.48 -1.76
CA ALA A 156 -16.81 -25.21 -1.14
C ALA A 156 -17.76 -24.71 -2.22
#